data_AF-A0A1H8DHB0-F1
#
_entry.id   AF-A0A1H8DHB0-F1
#
_cell.length_a   1.000
_cell.length_b   1.000
_cell.length_c   1.000
_cell.angle_alpha   90.00
_cell.angle_beta   90.00
_cell.angle_gamma   90.00
#
_symmetry.space_group_name_H-M   'P 1'
#
loop_
_entity.id
_entity.type
_entity.pdbx_description
1 polymer ?
#
loop_
_entity_poly.entity_id
_entity_poly.type
_entity_poly.pdbx_seq_one_letter_code
_entity_poly.pdbx_strand_id
1 'polypeptide(L)'
;MNTENLDFLKNNLLNLGFGDKVNAEMEKQIKAKVPEFSLSTEQTYNQKKMDYTLHFKAGDQHDMYFFNRYDASLKNEADPAKDRMQTMYINKGNGITAKEAFNLLEGRAVEKKLYNKESEPYIAWLKLDFKDTDDRGNHKLLKFGEGYGYDLEKTLAQYPIKQLGDQQQKEELLRSLKKGNAQQVTIEKDGQSHKYYLAAEPQYKQVNVYDQNLKSVRRESLKQDNAQDQSQAKSNKQNQKQQPDDQPRKQQSRKQKVH
;
A
#
# COMPACT_ATOMS: atom_id res chain seq x y z
N MET A 1 20.37 -7.97 33.21
CA MET A 1 19.64 -7.97 31.91
C MET A 1 18.17 -8.11 32.24
N ASN A 2 17.31 -7.21 31.76
CA ASN A 2 15.87 -7.30 31.94
C ASN A 2 15.30 -8.35 30.98
N THR A 3 14.94 -9.53 31.50
CA THR A 3 14.46 -10.66 30.69
C THR A 3 13.09 -10.41 30.08
N GLU A 4 12.19 -9.73 30.79
CA GLU A 4 10.86 -9.37 30.28
C GLU A 4 10.95 -8.42 29.08
N ASN A 5 11.85 -7.43 29.15
CA ASN A 5 12.10 -6.51 28.03
C ASN A 5 12.67 -7.25 26.81
N LEU A 6 13.59 -8.19 27.03
CA LEU A 6 14.15 -9.00 25.94
C LEU A 6 13.08 -9.88 25.26
N ASP A 7 12.24 -10.53 26.05
CA ASP A 7 11.14 -11.37 25.52
C ASP A 7 10.10 -10.53 24.79
N PHE A 8 9.78 -9.34 25.30
CA PHE A 8 8.94 -8.37 24.60
C PHE A 8 9.54 -8.00 23.24
N LEU A 9 10.84 -7.71 23.16
CA LEU A 9 11.50 -7.38 21.89
C LEU A 9 11.47 -8.56 20.91
N LYS A 10 11.76 -9.78 21.37
CA LYS A 10 11.70 -11.00 20.53
C LYS A 10 10.28 -11.21 19.96
N ASN A 11 9.25 -11.10 20.80
CA ASN A 11 7.86 -11.22 20.37
C ASN A 11 7.45 -10.10 19.42
N ASN A 12 7.93 -8.88 19.65
CA ASN A 12 7.66 -7.74 18.77
C ASN A 12 8.27 -7.97 17.37
N LEU A 13 9.52 -8.42 17.29
CA LEU A 13 10.17 -8.75 16.01
C LEU A 13 9.44 -9.88 15.27
N LEU A 14 8.98 -10.90 15.98
CA LEU A 14 8.17 -11.97 15.41
C LEU A 14 6.86 -11.44 14.83
N ASN A 15 6.11 -10.66 15.61
CA ASN A 15 4.81 -10.11 15.19
C ASN A 15 4.92 -9.10 14.05
N LEU A 16 6.03 -8.36 13.97
CA LEU A 16 6.33 -7.45 12.87
C LEU A 16 6.88 -8.17 11.62
N GLY A 17 7.07 -9.48 11.70
CA GLY A 17 7.45 -10.33 10.58
C GLY A 17 8.95 -10.39 10.30
N PHE A 18 9.80 -10.00 11.25
CA PHE A 18 11.26 -10.13 11.11
C PHE A 18 11.78 -11.52 11.52
N GLY A 19 10.99 -12.28 12.29
CA GLY A 19 11.36 -13.60 12.78
C GLY A 19 12.39 -13.53 13.89
N ASP A 20 13.24 -14.55 13.99
CA ASP A 20 14.17 -14.78 15.11
C ASP A 20 15.66 -14.69 14.74
N LYS A 21 15.98 -14.55 13.45
CA LYS A 21 17.37 -14.57 12.92
C LYS A 21 18.32 -13.60 13.63
N VAL A 22 17.81 -12.46 14.08
CA VAL A 22 18.61 -11.41 14.72
C VAL A 22 18.60 -11.50 16.26
N ASN A 23 17.84 -12.42 16.85
CA ASN A 23 17.61 -12.46 18.29
C ASN A 23 18.89 -12.71 19.09
N ALA A 24 19.78 -13.58 18.60
CA ALA A 24 21.03 -13.91 19.27
C ALA A 24 21.97 -12.69 19.34
N GLU A 25 22.12 -11.96 18.23
CA GLU A 25 22.96 -10.75 18.20
C GLU A 25 22.29 -9.62 18.99
N MET A 26 20.97 -9.45 18.91
CA MET A 26 20.23 -8.49 19.75
C MET A 26 20.50 -8.73 21.24
N GLU A 27 20.37 -9.97 21.70
CA GLU A 27 20.59 -10.35 23.09
C GLU A 27 22.03 -10.08 23.53
N LYS A 28 23.01 -10.36 22.65
CA LYS A 28 24.43 -10.05 22.90
C LYS A 28 24.68 -8.55 23.06
N GLN A 29 24.12 -7.71 22.17
CA GLN A 29 24.26 -6.25 22.23
C GLN A 29 23.63 -5.67 23.51
N ILE A 30 22.46 -6.18 23.90
CA ILE A 30 21.76 -5.81 25.15
C ILE A 30 22.57 -6.24 26.38
N LYS A 31 23.12 -7.47 26.40
CA LYS A 31 23.98 -7.94 27.50
C LYS A 31 25.24 -7.10 27.65
N ALA A 32 25.81 -6.65 26.53
CA ALA A 32 26.96 -5.76 26.48
C ALA A 32 26.62 -4.29 26.83
N LYS A 33 25.35 -3.96 27.08
CA LYS A 33 24.87 -2.61 27.41
C LYS A 33 25.24 -1.56 26.35
N VAL A 34 25.27 -1.95 25.07
CA VAL A 34 25.55 -1.01 23.98
C VAL A 34 24.40 0.00 23.89
N PRO A 35 24.64 1.33 24.01
CA PRO A 35 23.55 2.31 24.14
C PRO A 35 22.61 2.38 22.93
N GLU A 36 23.15 2.21 21.73
CA GLU A 36 22.41 2.23 20.47
C GLU A 36 23.09 1.29 19.48
N PHE A 37 22.32 0.44 18.80
CA PHE A 37 22.82 -0.50 17.82
C PHE A 37 21.79 -0.78 16.74
N SER A 38 22.25 -1.33 15.61
CA SER A 38 21.39 -1.73 14.50
C SER A 38 21.65 -3.16 14.09
N LEU A 39 20.61 -3.88 13.67
CA LEU A 39 20.70 -5.24 13.17
C LEU A 39 20.12 -5.32 11.75
N SER A 40 20.88 -5.91 10.83
CA SER A 40 20.43 -6.09 9.45
C SER A 40 19.80 -7.46 9.25
N THR A 41 18.73 -7.52 8.47
CA THR A 41 18.10 -8.76 8.02
C THR A 41 17.52 -8.56 6.63
N GLU A 42 17.35 -9.64 5.88
CA GLU A 42 16.82 -9.61 4.52
C GLU A 42 15.72 -10.65 4.34
N GLN A 43 14.80 -10.35 3.43
CA GLN A 43 13.71 -11.24 3.04
C GLN A 43 13.44 -11.11 1.54
N THR A 44 12.92 -12.18 0.94
CA THR A 44 12.54 -12.18 -0.47
C THR A 44 11.05 -12.33 -0.61
N TYR A 45 10.44 -11.45 -1.41
CA TYR A 45 9.01 -11.43 -1.69
C TYR A 45 8.77 -11.33 -3.18
N ASN A 46 8.03 -12.28 -3.76
CA ASN A 46 7.77 -12.31 -5.20
C ASN A 46 9.06 -12.16 -6.02
N GLN A 47 10.12 -12.87 -5.62
CA GLN A 47 11.46 -12.81 -6.23
C GLN A 47 12.16 -11.45 -6.13
N LYS A 48 11.63 -10.51 -5.34
CA LYS A 48 12.26 -9.22 -5.05
C LYS A 48 12.89 -9.22 -3.67
N LYS A 49 14.13 -8.75 -3.59
CA LYS A 49 14.86 -8.66 -2.34
C LYS A 49 14.47 -7.40 -1.55
N MET A 50 14.27 -7.59 -0.25
CA MET A 50 14.04 -6.55 0.73
C MET A 50 15.14 -6.61 1.79
N ASP A 51 15.84 -5.50 1.96
CA ASP A 51 16.81 -5.32 3.04
C ASP A 51 16.16 -4.49 4.16
N TYR A 52 16.39 -4.89 5.41
CA TYR A 52 15.90 -4.20 6.60
C TYR A 52 17.04 -3.90 7.56
N THR A 53 17.01 -2.70 8.15
CA THR A 53 17.90 -2.31 9.24
C THR A 53 17.05 -1.94 10.46
N LEU A 54 17.16 -2.74 11.52
CA LEU A 54 16.37 -2.64 12.74
C LEU A 54 17.14 -1.81 13.77
N HIS A 55 16.57 -0.70 14.23
CA HIS A 55 17.26 0.24 15.13
C HIS A 55 16.82 0.06 16.58
N PHE A 56 17.78 -0.20 17.47
CA PHE A 56 17.56 -0.39 18.89
C PHE A 56 18.29 0.67 19.71
N LYS A 57 17.64 1.15 20.77
CA LYS A 57 18.22 2.13 21.69
C LYS A 57 17.85 1.82 23.14
N ALA A 58 18.80 1.99 24.05
CA ALA A 58 18.56 1.94 25.47
C ALA A 58 17.76 3.16 25.94
N GLY A 59 16.85 2.97 26.91
CA GLY A 59 16.21 4.07 27.62
C GLY A 59 17.17 4.80 28.55
N ASP A 60 16.71 5.92 29.11
CA ASP A 60 17.55 6.81 29.94
C ASP A 60 18.10 6.13 31.20
N GLN A 61 17.38 5.17 31.77
CA GLN A 61 17.83 4.36 32.91
C GLN A 61 18.64 3.13 32.50
N HIS A 62 18.87 2.92 31.19
CA HIS A 62 19.60 1.78 30.60
C HIS A 62 19.12 0.37 30.97
N ASP A 63 17.99 0.25 31.68
CA ASP A 63 17.39 -1.04 32.06
C ASP A 63 16.47 -1.63 30.98
N MET A 64 16.00 -0.81 30.05
CA MET A 64 15.13 -1.21 28.94
C MET A 64 15.72 -0.81 27.59
N TYR A 65 15.52 -1.66 26.60
CA TYR A 65 15.79 -1.39 25.20
C TYR A 65 14.49 -1.25 24.40
N PHE A 66 14.54 -0.40 23.38
CA PHE A 66 13.41 -0.05 22.55
C PHE A 66 13.72 -0.26 21.09
N PHE A 67 12.76 -0.86 20.38
CA PHE A 67 12.74 -0.98 18.92
C PHE A 67 11.69 -0.02 18.37
N ASN A 68 12.13 1.20 18.00
CA ASN A 68 11.24 2.31 17.65
C ASN A 68 11.14 2.57 16.15
N ARG A 69 12.08 2.07 15.35
CA ARG A 69 12.07 2.23 13.89
C ARG A 69 12.87 1.15 13.20
N TYR A 70 12.58 0.97 11.92
CA TYR A 70 13.43 0.23 11.00
C TYR A 70 13.47 0.93 9.65
N ASP A 71 14.57 0.76 8.92
CA ASP A 71 14.65 1.16 7.52
C ASP A 71 14.35 -0.06 6.65
N ALA A 72 13.57 0.13 5.59
CA ALA A 72 13.27 -0.90 4.62
C ALA A 72 13.72 -0.42 3.23
N SER A 73 14.44 -1.26 2.50
CA SER A 73 14.88 -0.99 1.14
C SER A 73 14.46 -2.12 0.21
N LEU A 74 13.65 -1.77 -0.79
CA LEU A 74 13.30 -2.65 -1.90
C LEU A 74 14.36 -2.52 -2.98
N LYS A 75 15.05 -3.62 -3.25
CA LYS A 75 16.14 -3.67 -4.22
C LYS A 75 15.62 -3.94 -5.62
N ASN A 76 16.18 -3.22 -6.59
CA ASN A 76 16.00 -3.49 -8.00
C ASN A 76 17.28 -4.08 -8.58
N GLU A 77 17.27 -5.40 -8.83
CA GLU A 77 18.45 -6.12 -9.34
C GLU A 77 18.92 -5.64 -10.71
N ALA A 78 18.00 -5.15 -11.55
CA ALA A 78 18.32 -4.68 -12.89
C ALA A 78 18.85 -3.24 -12.92
N ASP A 79 18.46 -2.42 -11.94
CA ASP A 79 18.82 -1.00 -11.89
C ASP A 79 18.80 -0.48 -10.44
N PRO A 80 19.95 -0.47 -9.75
CA PRO A 80 20.06 0.04 -8.38
C PRO A 80 19.61 1.50 -8.20
N ALA A 81 19.60 2.32 -9.25
CA ALA A 81 19.08 3.68 -9.18
C ALA A 81 17.55 3.73 -9.00
N LYS A 82 16.87 2.58 -9.17
CA LYS A 82 15.44 2.40 -8.89
C LYS A 82 15.17 1.74 -7.54
N ASP A 83 16.19 1.56 -6.69
CA ASP A 83 15.98 1.17 -5.31
C ASP A 83 15.04 2.17 -4.63
N ARG A 84 14.14 1.64 -3.79
CA ARG A 84 13.24 2.47 -3.00
C ARG A 84 13.48 2.18 -1.53
N MET A 85 13.44 3.22 -0.71
CA MET A 85 13.58 3.06 0.73
C MET A 85 12.55 3.86 1.50
N GLN A 86 12.28 3.41 2.73
CA GLN A 86 11.41 4.09 3.66
C GLN A 86 11.78 3.69 5.09
N THR A 87 11.98 4.67 5.95
CA THR A 87 12.00 4.51 7.40
C THR A 87 10.57 4.33 7.91
N MET A 88 10.35 3.26 8.66
CA MET A 88 9.09 2.93 9.30
C MET A 88 9.24 3.07 10.82
N TYR A 89 8.23 3.64 11.46
CA TYR A 89 8.21 3.86 12.91
C TYR A 89 7.31 2.83 13.59
N ILE A 90 7.75 2.39 14.78
CA ILE A 90 7.06 1.45 15.65
C ILE A 90 6.73 2.17 16.95
N ASN A 91 5.48 2.05 17.40
CA ASN A 91 5.01 2.58 18.66
C ASN A 91 4.44 1.45 19.52
N LYS A 92 5.13 1.13 20.63
CA LYS A 92 4.73 0.06 21.57
C LYS A 92 4.40 -1.27 20.86
N GLY A 93 5.26 -1.66 19.92
CA GLY A 93 5.10 -2.88 19.10
C GLY A 93 4.05 -2.81 18.00
N ASN A 94 3.42 -1.64 17.78
CA ASN A 94 2.49 -1.40 16.68
C ASN A 94 3.16 -0.58 15.59
N GLY A 95 3.00 -0.99 14.34
CA GLY A 95 3.51 -0.25 13.20
C GLY A 95 3.27 -0.99 11.89
N ILE A 96 3.98 -0.57 10.86
CA ILE A 96 4.06 -1.29 9.59
C ILE A 96 4.91 -2.54 9.81
N THR A 97 4.43 -3.69 9.36
CA THR A 97 5.19 -4.95 9.37
C THR A 97 6.19 -5.00 8.21
N ALA A 98 7.17 -5.91 8.26
CA ALA A 98 8.11 -6.13 7.16
C ALA A 98 7.40 -6.34 5.80
N LYS A 99 6.37 -7.20 5.77
CA LYS A 99 5.60 -7.47 4.54
C LYS A 99 4.77 -6.27 4.09
N GLU A 100 4.16 -5.53 5.01
CA GLU A 100 3.42 -4.31 4.67
C GLU A 100 4.36 -3.23 4.11
N ALA A 101 5.59 -3.11 4.63
CA ALA A 101 6.60 -2.20 4.08
C ALA A 101 7.01 -2.57 2.65
N PHE A 102 7.21 -3.86 2.37
CA PHE A 102 7.38 -4.34 1.00
C PHE A 102 6.20 -3.93 0.10
N ASN A 103 4.96 -4.11 0.58
CA ASN A 103 3.78 -3.75 -0.20
C ASN A 103 3.72 -2.24 -0.49
N LEU A 104 4.05 -1.39 0.49
CA LEU A 104 4.14 0.06 0.32
C LEU A 104 5.22 0.46 -0.70
N LEU A 105 6.42 -0.13 -0.63
CA LEU A 105 7.53 0.17 -1.55
C LEU A 105 7.28 -0.33 -2.98
N GLU A 106 6.48 -1.40 -3.13
CA GLU A 106 5.93 -1.84 -4.42
C GLU A 106 4.84 -0.88 -4.95
N GLY A 107 4.41 0.11 -4.17
CA GLY A 107 3.40 1.11 -4.54
C GLY A 107 1.96 0.71 -4.27
N ARG A 108 1.73 -0.36 -3.50
CA ARG A 108 0.40 -0.77 -3.05
C ARG A 108 0.03 -0.05 -1.76
N ALA A 109 -1.27 0.00 -1.47
CA ALA A 109 -1.77 0.62 -0.25
C ALA A 109 -1.98 -0.40 0.87
N VAL A 110 -1.83 0.03 2.12
CA VAL A 110 -2.03 -0.79 3.33
C VAL A 110 -3.02 -0.09 4.27
N GLU A 111 -4.04 -0.79 4.74
CA GLU A 111 -4.97 -0.32 5.77
C GLU A 111 -4.38 -0.55 7.16
N LYS A 112 -4.31 0.49 7.99
CA LYS A 112 -3.86 0.41 9.37
C LYS A 112 -4.82 1.11 10.32
N LYS A 113 -4.90 0.56 11.53
CA LYS A 113 -5.35 1.29 12.70
C LYS A 113 -4.25 2.23 13.16
N LEU A 114 -4.53 3.52 13.17
CA LEU A 114 -3.64 4.61 13.57
C LEU A 114 -4.23 5.34 14.78
N TYR A 115 -3.47 6.26 15.36
CA TYR A 115 -3.90 7.07 16.49
C TYR A 115 -3.68 8.55 16.16
N ASN A 116 -4.67 9.39 16.47
CA ASN A 116 -4.56 10.84 16.31
C ASN A 116 -3.73 11.45 17.46
N LYS A 117 -3.60 12.79 17.49
CA LYS A 117 -2.85 13.49 18.55
C LYS A 117 -3.47 13.32 19.95
N GLU A 118 -4.76 13.06 20.01
CA GLU A 118 -5.54 12.81 21.23
C GLU A 118 -5.53 11.33 21.64
N SER A 119 -4.74 10.49 20.95
CA SER A 119 -4.65 9.04 21.15
C SER A 119 -5.95 8.28 20.82
N GLU A 120 -6.85 8.86 20.05
CA GLU A 120 -8.04 8.19 19.57
C GLU A 120 -7.70 7.31 18.35
N PRO A 121 -8.17 6.05 18.32
CA PRO A 121 -7.92 5.16 17.20
C PRO A 121 -8.77 5.54 15.98
N TYR A 122 -8.19 5.47 14.79
CA TYR A 122 -8.91 5.59 13.52
C TYR A 122 -8.31 4.65 12.46
N ILE A 123 -9.09 4.30 11.44
CA ILE A 123 -8.62 3.46 10.33
C ILE A 123 -8.27 4.35 9.13
N ALA A 124 -7.13 4.08 8.50
CA ALA A 124 -6.78 4.71 7.24
C ALA A 124 -5.98 3.78 6.32
N TRP A 125 -6.18 3.97 5.02
CA TRP A 125 -5.27 3.45 4.02
C TRP A 125 -4.05 4.34 3.88
N LEU A 126 -2.89 3.71 3.75
CA LEU A 126 -1.58 4.32 3.61
C LEU A 126 -1.00 3.97 2.25
N LYS A 127 -0.40 4.94 1.56
CA LYS A 127 0.29 4.72 0.28
C LYS A 127 1.48 5.67 0.15
N LEU A 128 2.59 5.21 -0.40
CA LEU A 128 3.74 6.07 -0.70
C LEU A 128 3.52 6.82 -2.02
N ASP A 129 3.83 8.11 -2.01
CA ASP A 129 3.93 8.94 -3.21
C ASP A 129 5.40 9.03 -3.63
N PHE A 130 5.73 8.39 -4.76
CA PHE A 130 7.10 8.27 -5.26
C PHE A 130 7.56 9.46 -6.12
N LYS A 131 6.82 10.56 -6.15
CA LYS A 131 7.21 11.75 -6.94
C LYS A 131 8.51 12.37 -6.45
N ASP A 132 8.66 12.49 -5.13
CA ASP A 132 9.79 13.14 -4.47
C ASP A 132 10.16 12.39 -3.18
N THR A 133 11.32 12.70 -2.62
CA THR A 133 11.78 12.25 -1.30
C THR A 133 12.16 13.42 -0.42
N ASP A 134 12.10 13.24 0.90
CA ASP A 134 12.75 14.16 1.84
C ASP A 134 14.27 14.00 1.85
N ASP A 135 14.97 14.82 2.64
CA ASP A 135 16.44 14.81 2.78
C ASP A 135 17.00 13.48 3.32
N ARG A 136 16.13 12.60 3.82
CA ARG A 136 16.49 11.27 4.35
C ARG A 136 16.08 10.14 3.39
N GLY A 137 15.65 10.48 2.18
CA GLY A 137 15.22 9.51 1.17
C GLY A 137 13.83 8.93 1.41
N ASN A 138 13.04 9.46 2.36
CA ASN A 138 11.69 8.97 2.61
C ASN A 138 10.69 9.56 1.62
N HIS A 139 9.77 8.73 1.17
CA HIS A 139 8.65 9.17 0.35
C HIS A 139 7.52 9.74 1.20
N LYS A 140 6.73 10.63 0.59
CA LYS A 140 5.55 11.18 1.23
C LYS A 140 4.50 10.09 1.43
N LEU A 141 4.00 9.96 2.66
CA LEU A 141 2.95 9.01 3.01
C LEU A 141 1.56 9.66 2.85
N LEU A 142 0.81 9.22 1.85
CA LEU A 142 -0.59 9.59 1.66
C LEU A 142 -1.48 8.78 2.61
N LYS A 143 -2.54 9.43 3.12
CA LYS A 143 -3.50 8.83 4.05
C LYS A 143 -4.92 9.03 3.51
N PHE A 144 -5.68 7.94 3.45
CA PHE A 144 -7.09 7.95 3.06
C PHE A 144 -7.91 7.36 4.21
N GLY A 145 -8.46 8.24 5.05
CA GLY A 145 -9.31 7.85 6.18
C GLY A 145 -10.71 7.45 5.76
N GLU A 146 -11.55 7.06 6.72
CA GLU A 146 -12.92 6.59 6.48
C GLU A 146 -13.79 7.60 5.70
N GLY A 147 -13.68 8.89 6.02
CA GLY A 147 -14.37 9.96 5.30
C GLY A 147 -13.95 10.15 3.83
N TYR A 148 -12.85 9.52 3.38
CA TYR A 148 -12.45 9.54 1.97
C TYR A 148 -13.42 8.75 1.09
N GLY A 149 -14.13 7.75 1.64
CA GLY A 149 -15.16 7.00 0.94
C GLY A 149 -14.63 5.93 -0.03
N TYR A 150 -13.48 5.31 0.27
CA TYR A 150 -13.08 4.06 -0.38
C TYR A 150 -13.60 2.87 0.43
N ASP A 151 -14.46 2.07 -0.20
CA ASP A 151 -15.00 0.84 0.36
C ASP A 151 -14.49 -0.34 -0.45
N LEU A 152 -13.58 -1.12 0.14
CA LEU A 152 -12.95 -2.25 -0.52
C LEU A 152 -13.96 -3.34 -0.89
N GLU A 153 -14.89 -3.66 0.02
CA GLU A 153 -15.85 -4.74 -0.18
C GLU A 153 -16.83 -4.39 -1.31
N LYS A 154 -17.38 -3.18 -1.29
CA LYS A 154 -18.21 -2.64 -2.36
C LYS A 154 -17.46 -2.54 -3.68
N THR A 155 -16.15 -2.28 -3.65
CA THR A 155 -15.32 -2.26 -4.86
C THR A 155 -15.19 -3.66 -5.45
N LEU A 156 -14.93 -4.68 -4.62
CA LEU A 156 -14.80 -6.07 -5.07
C LEU A 156 -16.12 -6.64 -5.59
N ALA A 157 -17.26 -6.23 -5.02
CA ALA A 157 -18.59 -6.68 -5.45
C ALA A 157 -18.94 -6.31 -6.90
N GLN A 158 -18.20 -5.41 -7.54
CA GLN A 158 -18.37 -5.06 -8.96
C GLN A 158 -17.82 -6.12 -9.93
N TYR A 159 -17.16 -7.16 -9.42
CA TYR A 159 -16.48 -8.20 -10.18
C TYR A 159 -17.07 -9.57 -9.81
N PRO A 160 -17.19 -10.51 -10.78
CA PRO A 160 -17.68 -11.86 -10.51
C PRO A 160 -16.56 -12.72 -9.88
N ILE A 161 -16.13 -12.36 -8.67
CA ILE A 161 -15.05 -13.03 -7.93
C ILE A 161 -15.64 -14.23 -7.16
N LYS A 162 -15.16 -15.43 -7.47
CA LYS A 162 -15.63 -16.69 -6.86
C LYS A 162 -15.51 -16.69 -5.33
N GLN A 163 -14.40 -16.17 -4.80
CA GLN A 163 -14.09 -16.13 -3.36
C GLN A 163 -15.09 -15.29 -2.56
N LEU A 164 -15.84 -14.37 -3.19
CA LEU A 164 -16.84 -13.57 -2.48
C LEU A 164 -18.10 -14.37 -2.12
N GLY A 165 -18.32 -15.52 -2.77
CA GLY A 165 -19.45 -16.40 -2.48
C GLY A 165 -19.27 -17.27 -1.23
N ASP A 166 -18.07 -17.32 -0.66
CA ASP A 166 -17.74 -18.05 0.56
C ASP A 166 -17.25 -17.07 1.64
N GLN A 167 -17.85 -17.12 2.83
CA GLN A 167 -17.59 -16.13 3.88
C GLN A 167 -16.14 -16.17 4.37
N GLN A 168 -15.56 -17.36 4.55
CA GLN A 168 -14.19 -17.49 5.02
C GLN A 168 -13.20 -16.98 3.97
N GLN A 169 -13.36 -17.40 2.71
CA GLN A 169 -12.50 -16.93 1.62
C GLN A 169 -12.61 -15.43 1.38
N LYS A 170 -13.81 -14.87 1.51
CA LYS A 170 -14.04 -13.42 1.45
C LYS A 170 -13.27 -12.69 2.55
N GLU A 171 -13.36 -13.15 3.80
CA GLU A 171 -12.63 -12.55 4.92
C GLU A 171 -11.10 -12.62 4.73
N GLU A 172 -10.60 -13.77 4.24
CA GLU A 172 -9.19 -13.95 3.92
C GLU A 172 -8.73 -13.02 2.79
N LEU A 173 -9.53 -12.88 1.73
CA LEU A 173 -9.29 -11.96 0.63
C LEU A 173 -9.22 -10.50 1.13
N LEU A 174 -10.23 -10.06 1.88
CA LEU A 174 -10.27 -8.71 2.45
C LEU A 174 -9.06 -8.45 3.35
N ARG A 175 -8.73 -9.39 4.25
CA ARG A 175 -7.58 -9.29 5.16
C ARG A 175 -6.26 -9.18 4.38
N SER A 176 -6.10 -9.96 3.31
CA SER A 176 -4.89 -9.94 2.48
C SER A 176 -4.73 -8.61 1.74
N LEU A 177 -5.81 -8.12 1.12
CA LEU A 177 -5.83 -6.84 0.40
C LEU A 177 -5.63 -5.64 1.34
N LYS A 178 -6.20 -5.67 2.54
CA LYS A 178 -5.97 -4.67 3.60
C LYS A 178 -4.51 -4.62 4.04
N LYS A 179 -3.79 -5.74 4.03
CA LYS A 179 -2.33 -5.78 4.25
C LYS A 179 -1.51 -5.32 3.04
N GLY A 180 -2.15 -4.91 1.96
CA GLY A 180 -1.53 -4.44 0.71
C GLY A 180 -0.98 -5.54 -0.18
N ASN A 181 -1.34 -6.81 0.06
CA ASN A 181 -0.94 -7.89 -0.81
C ASN A 181 -1.65 -7.79 -2.18
N ALA A 182 -0.99 -8.32 -3.21
CA ALA A 182 -1.65 -8.66 -4.45
C ALA A 182 -2.20 -10.08 -4.28
N GLN A 183 -3.51 -10.21 -4.08
CA GLN A 183 -4.15 -11.47 -3.73
C GLN A 183 -4.71 -12.16 -4.97
N GLN A 184 -4.38 -13.44 -5.16
CA GLN A 184 -4.94 -14.22 -6.26
C GLN A 184 -6.43 -14.49 -6.01
N VAL A 185 -7.24 -14.30 -7.05
CA VAL A 185 -8.67 -14.56 -7.09
C VAL A 185 -9.04 -15.31 -8.37
N THR A 186 -10.23 -15.90 -8.38
CA THR A 186 -10.84 -16.48 -9.58
C THR A 186 -12.00 -15.60 -10.01
N ILE A 187 -11.98 -15.12 -11.26
CA ILE A 187 -13.05 -14.33 -11.87
C ILE A 187 -13.78 -15.21 -12.87
N GLU A 188 -15.11 -15.31 -12.74
CA GLU A 188 -15.99 -16.08 -13.61
C GLU A 188 -16.74 -15.14 -14.56
N LYS A 189 -16.38 -15.13 -15.85
CA LYS A 189 -17.01 -14.26 -16.87
C LYS A 189 -17.23 -15.04 -18.16
N ASP A 190 -18.39 -14.86 -18.79
CA ASP A 190 -18.79 -15.51 -20.05
C ASP A 190 -18.68 -17.05 -19.99
N GLY A 191 -18.99 -17.64 -18.83
CA GLY A 191 -18.87 -19.08 -18.60
C GLY A 191 -17.43 -19.59 -18.44
N GLN A 192 -16.43 -18.70 -18.45
CA GLN A 192 -15.02 -19.04 -18.27
C GLN A 192 -14.48 -18.57 -16.92
N SER A 193 -13.61 -19.39 -16.32
CA SER A 193 -12.94 -19.08 -15.05
C SER A 193 -11.47 -18.75 -15.30
N HIS A 194 -11.04 -17.55 -14.91
CA HIS A 194 -9.65 -17.12 -15.03
C HIS A 194 -9.10 -16.64 -13.68
N LYS A 195 -7.81 -16.90 -13.44
CA LYS A 195 -7.11 -16.43 -12.25
C LYS A 195 -6.46 -15.08 -12.51
N TYR A 196 -6.64 -14.16 -11.57
CA TYR A 196 -6.03 -12.83 -11.57
C TYR A 196 -5.49 -12.51 -10.18
N TYR A 197 -4.65 -11.48 -10.09
CA TYR A 197 -4.28 -10.86 -8.82
C TYR A 197 -4.97 -9.51 -8.66
N LEU A 198 -5.50 -9.24 -7.48
CA LEU A 198 -6.08 -7.95 -7.11
C LEU A 198 -5.22 -7.26 -6.07
N ALA A 199 -5.11 -5.94 -6.15
CA ALA A 199 -4.55 -5.10 -5.09
C ALA A 199 -5.46 -3.89 -4.86
N ALA A 200 -5.62 -3.48 -3.60
CA ALA A 200 -6.41 -2.30 -3.25
C ALA A 200 -5.75 -1.02 -3.79
N GLU A 201 -6.56 -0.12 -4.36
CA GLU A 201 -6.12 1.18 -4.90
C GLU A 201 -7.05 2.29 -4.36
N PRO A 202 -6.91 2.64 -3.06
CA PRO A 202 -7.77 3.61 -2.39
C PRO A 202 -7.71 4.98 -3.05
N GLN A 203 -6.54 5.42 -3.55
CA GLN A 203 -6.37 6.74 -4.15
C GLN A 203 -7.37 6.99 -5.29
N TYR A 204 -7.64 5.97 -6.11
CA TYR A 204 -8.59 6.03 -7.21
C TYR A 204 -9.91 5.30 -6.91
N LYS A 205 -10.13 4.93 -5.65
CA LYS A 205 -11.31 4.20 -5.15
C LYS A 205 -11.64 2.95 -5.97
N GLN A 206 -10.61 2.17 -6.29
CA GLN A 206 -10.70 1.01 -7.16
C GLN A 206 -9.79 -0.13 -6.68
N VAL A 207 -9.76 -1.22 -7.45
CA VAL A 207 -8.70 -2.23 -7.37
C VAL A 207 -7.87 -2.22 -8.65
N ASN A 208 -6.57 -2.49 -8.49
CA ASN A 208 -5.71 -2.84 -9.62
C ASN A 208 -5.81 -4.34 -9.88
N VAL A 209 -5.81 -4.73 -11.16
CA VAL A 209 -5.92 -6.13 -11.58
C VAL A 209 -4.67 -6.50 -12.36
N TYR A 210 -4.14 -7.70 -12.10
CA TYR A 210 -2.97 -8.22 -12.80
C TYR A 210 -3.19 -9.65 -13.30
N ASP A 211 -2.54 -9.99 -14.40
CA ASP A 211 -2.48 -11.36 -14.90
C ASP A 211 -1.52 -12.24 -14.06
N GLN A 212 -1.31 -13.48 -14.48
CA GLN A 212 -0.41 -14.42 -13.76
C GLN A 212 1.06 -14.01 -13.79
N ASN A 213 1.44 -13.11 -14.71
CA ASN A 213 2.79 -12.56 -14.82
C ASN A 213 2.90 -11.18 -14.12
N LEU A 214 1.91 -10.81 -13.30
CA LEU A 214 1.79 -9.53 -12.61
C LEU A 214 1.77 -8.31 -13.57
N LYS A 215 1.35 -8.50 -14.81
CA LYS A 215 1.11 -7.40 -15.76
C LYS A 215 -0.27 -6.83 -15.55
N SER A 216 -0.38 -5.51 -15.61
CA SER A 216 -1.66 -4.82 -15.42
C SER A 216 -2.68 -5.25 -16.46
N VAL A 217 -3.90 -5.54 -16.01
CA VAL A 217 -5.07 -5.87 -16.83
C VAL A 217 -6.09 -4.74 -16.72
N ARG A 218 -6.77 -4.44 -17.82
CA ARG A 218 -7.83 -3.44 -17.84
C ARG A 218 -9.04 -3.93 -17.05
N ARG A 219 -9.20 -3.45 -15.82
CA ARG A 219 -10.26 -3.88 -14.90
C ARG A 219 -11.68 -3.70 -15.45
N GLU A 220 -11.90 -2.71 -16.33
CA GLU A 220 -13.22 -2.45 -16.93
C GLU A 220 -13.72 -3.65 -17.76
N SER A 221 -12.83 -4.44 -18.37
CA SER A 221 -13.26 -5.62 -19.13
C SER A 221 -13.71 -6.78 -18.25
N LEU A 222 -13.46 -6.72 -16.93
CA LEU A 222 -13.73 -7.79 -15.98
C LEU A 222 -14.91 -7.48 -15.04
N LYS A 223 -15.48 -6.28 -15.11
CA LYS A 223 -16.67 -5.93 -14.34
C LYS A 223 -17.85 -6.79 -14.79
N GLN A 224 -18.78 -7.00 -13.86
CA GLN A 224 -20.12 -7.50 -14.18
C GLN A 224 -20.82 -6.48 -15.07
N ASP A 225 -21.56 -6.95 -16.07
CA ASP A 225 -22.41 -6.09 -16.88
C ASP A 225 -23.60 -5.67 -16.02
N ASN A 226 -23.52 -4.48 -15.42
CA ASN A 226 -24.65 -3.91 -14.71
C ASN A 226 -25.73 -3.49 -15.72
N ALA A 227 -26.94 -4.03 -15.56
CA ALA A 227 -28.11 -3.65 -16.35
C ALA A 227 -28.43 -2.14 -16.33
N GLN A 228 -27.84 -1.36 -15.41
CA GLN A 228 -28.03 0.09 -15.31
C GLN A 228 -27.14 0.91 -16.28
N ASP A 229 -25.99 0.41 -16.73
CA ASP A 229 -25.10 1.16 -17.64
C ASP A 229 -25.60 1.18 -19.09
N GLN A 230 -26.54 0.30 -19.47
CA GLN A 230 -27.17 0.34 -20.79
C GLN A 230 -28.16 1.51 -20.97
N SER A 231 -28.59 2.17 -19.90
CA SER A 231 -29.51 3.30 -19.96
C SER A 231 -28.83 4.63 -20.34
N GLN A 232 -27.55 4.82 -20.01
CA GLN A 232 -26.80 6.04 -20.37
C GLN A 232 -26.11 5.94 -21.73
N ALA A 233 -25.74 4.74 -22.19
CA ALA A 233 -25.09 4.55 -23.49
C ALA A 233 -26.03 4.76 -24.70
N LYS A 234 -27.36 4.71 -24.52
CA LYS A 234 -28.36 4.95 -25.59
C LYS A 234 -28.82 6.41 -25.70
N SER A 235 -28.59 7.26 -24.69
CA SER A 235 -29.00 8.68 -24.74
C SER A 235 -28.03 9.57 -25.53
N ASN A 236 -26.76 9.17 -25.69
CA ASN A 236 -25.74 10.02 -26.33
C ASN A 236 -25.56 9.81 -27.84
N LYS A 237 -26.36 8.92 -28.48
CA LYS A 237 -26.28 8.69 -29.94
C LYS A 237 -27.35 9.42 -30.77
N GLN A 238 -28.22 10.23 -30.15
CA GLN A 238 -29.33 10.87 -30.87
C GLN A 238 -29.24 12.40 -31.00
N ASN A 239 -28.23 13.06 -30.40
CA ASN A 239 -28.08 14.53 -30.47
C ASN A 239 -26.88 15.04 -31.30
N GLN A 240 -26.37 14.24 -32.24
CA GLN A 240 -25.46 14.75 -33.27
C GLN A 240 -25.99 14.40 -34.66
N LYS A 241 -26.92 15.22 -35.14
CA LYS A 241 -27.07 15.50 -36.57
C LYS A 241 -27.88 16.78 -36.77
N GLN A 242 -27.31 17.67 -37.59
CA GLN A 242 -27.90 18.87 -38.22
C GLN A 242 -27.91 20.10 -37.29
N GLN A 243 -27.31 21.24 -37.61
CA GLN A 243 -27.31 21.96 -38.90
C GLN A 243 -26.18 23.07 -38.92
N PRO A 244 -26.00 23.87 -39.99
CA PRO A 244 -24.72 24.07 -40.69
C PRO A 244 -24.06 25.44 -40.46
N ASP A 245 -22.86 25.57 -41.04
CA ASP A 245 -22.11 26.81 -41.29
C ASP A 245 -22.98 28.01 -41.68
N ASP A 246 -22.72 29.15 -41.03
CA ASP A 246 -22.63 30.43 -41.74
C ASP A 246 -21.69 31.38 -40.99
N GLN A 247 -20.56 31.72 -41.63
CA GLN A 247 -19.72 32.84 -41.23
C GLN A 247 -20.40 34.17 -41.61
N PRO A 248 -20.01 35.28 -40.99
CA PRO A 248 -19.08 36.13 -41.74
C PRO A 248 -17.90 36.67 -40.91
N ARG A 249 -16.73 36.67 -41.56
CA ARG A 249 -15.54 37.47 -41.22
C ARG A 249 -15.83 38.98 -41.26
N LYS A 250 -15.21 39.74 -40.35
CA LYS A 250 -14.49 41.03 -40.54
C LYS A 250 -13.88 41.48 -39.20
N GLN A 251 -12.55 41.43 -39.04
CA GLN A 251 -11.54 42.48 -39.27
C GLN A 251 -11.28 43.45 -38.08
N GLN A 252 -10.02 43.40 -37.64
CA GLN A 252 -9.12 44.50 -37.23
C GLN A 252 -9.19 45.15 -35.83
N SER A 253 -8.12 44.83 -35.07
CA SER A 253 -7.20 45.72 -34.33
C SER A 253 -7.72 46.77 -33.34
N ARG A 254 -7.19 46.69 -32.11
CA ARG A 254 -6.38 47.78 -31.52
C ARG A 254 -5.56 47.30 -30.31
N LYS A 255 -4.25 47.52 -30.39
CA LYS A 255 -3.36 47.65 -29.23
C LYS A 255 -3.75 48.92 -28.46
N GLN A 256 -3.73 48.90 -27.13
CA GLN A 256 -3.02 49.94 -26.36
C GLN A 256 -2.73 49.50 -24.92
N LYS A 257 -1.56 49.94 -24.47
CA LYS A 257 -0.98 49.86 -23.12
C LYS A 257 -1.75 50.72 -22.11
N VAL A 258 -1.25 50.68 -20.86
CA VAL A 258 -1.22 51.68 -19.77
C VAL A 258 -1.97 51.10 -18.55
N HIS A 259 -1.40 50.99 -17.34
CA HIS A 259 -0.30 51.71 -16.70
C HIS A 259 0.72 50.77 -16.05
#